data_AF-A0A820UZ12-F1
#
_entry.id   AF-A0A820UZ12-F1
#
_cell.length_a   1.000
_cell.length_b   1.000
_cell.length_c   1.000
_cell.angle_alpha   90.00
_cell.angle_beta   90.00
_cell.angle_gamma   90.00
#
_symmetry.space_group_name_H-M   'P 1'
#
loop_
_entity.id
_entity.type
_entity.pdbx_description
1 polymer ?
#
loop_
_entity_poly.entity_id
_entity_poly.type
_entity_poly.pdbx_seq_one_letter_code
_entity_poly.pdbx_strand_id
1 'polypeptide(L)'
;MFNNKTKSISSTSIKTLLLQINKHTLNFTDSKFNNHNTTLETTIQCVGSLNNRSCLYHNLYYVDGSFMVLAVKGKRLPLYSVRTDAFVRTPTTPRKLVFDSYSHLEKFIRISIRPRIFSSVTLYFSQLWHYNIGHAIFDGLYPAYVALIRFSPKHLHPFRILAGLNDCNNCWSEDVYSRFGGLEILKRSVLNKMPREKWFMFEEIDFVLLLLKLE
;
A
#
# COMPACT_ATOMS: atom_id res chain seq x y z
N MET A 1 31.98 28.61 -15.00
CA MET A 1 32.56 27.91 -13.83
C MET A 1 31.43 27.52 -12.89
N PHE A 2 30.96 26.28 -12.94
CA PHE A 2 29.96 25.75 -12.00
C PHE A 2 30.69 25.21 -10.77
N ASN A 3 30.42 25.80 -9.61
CA ASN A 3 31.04 25.41 -8.34
C ASN A 3 30.12 24.40 -7.62
N ASN A 4 30.44 23.11 -7.75
CA ASN A 4 29.77 22.02 -7.03
C ASN A 4 30.22 22.01 -5.56
N LYS A 5 29.38 22.52 -4.64
CA LYS A 5 29.52 22.25 -3.21
C LYS A 5 28.73 21.01 -2.83
N THR A 6 29.41 19.87 -2.78
CA THR A 6 28.94 18.65 -2.10
C THR A 6 28.86 18.93 -0.59
N LYS A 7 27.65 19.12 -0.07
CA LYS A 7 27.39 19.12 1.38
C LYS A 7 27.53 17.69 1.91
N SER A 8 28.57 17.44 2.70
CA SER A 8 28.67 16.20 3.48
C SER A 8 27.59 16.20 4.56
N ILE A 9 26.72 15.20 4.52
CA ILE A 9 25.71 14.95 5.55
C ILE A 9 26.45 14.30 6.73
N SER A 10 26.48 14.97 7.87
CA SER A 10 27.18 14.45 9.06
C SER A 10 26.46 13.22 9.63
N SER A 11 27.23 12.30 10.21
CA SER A 11 26.72 11.07 10.85
C SER A 11 25.72 11.34 12.00
N THR A 12 25.74 12.55 12.55
CA THR A 12 24.79 13.02 13.56
C THR A 12 23.39 13.20 12.99
N SER A 13 23.25 13.62 11.73
CA SER A 13 21.96 13.80 11.04
C SER A 13 21.24 12.46 10.80
N ILE A 14 22.01 11.41 10.49
CA ILE A 14 21.49 10.04 10.30
C ILE A 14 20.98 9.45 11.62
N LYS A 15 21.70 9.67 12.74
CA LYS A 15 21.26 9.22 14.06
C LYS A 15 19.95 9.90 14.49
N THR A 16 19.78 11.19 14.22
CA THR A 16 18.54 11.92 14.54
C THR A 16 17.36 11.45 13.68
N LEU A 17 17.60 11.11 12.39
CA LEU A 17 16.59 10.53 11.51
C LEU A 17 16.14 9.14 11.98
N LEU A 18 17.08 8.29 12.41
CA LEU A 18 16.79 6.97 12.99
C LEU A 18 16.04 7.09 14.33
N LEU A 19 16.33 8.12 15.13
CA LEU A 19 15.62 8.42 16.38
C LEU A 19 14.19 8.94 16.16
N GLN A 20 13.93 9.69 15.09
CA GLN A 20 12.57 10.08 14.71
C GLN A 20 11.75 8.90 14.16
N ILE A 21 12.38 7.98 13.43
CA ILE A 21 11.74 6.70 13.04
C ILE A 21 11.35 5.89 14.29
N ASN A 22 12.17 5.93 15.35
CA ASN A 22 11.87 5.25 16.61
C ASN A 22 10.81 5.93 17.49
N LYS A 23 10.41 7.19 17.25
CA LYS A 23 9.33 7.85 18.00
C LYS A 23 7.94 7.54 17.44
N HIS A 24 7.85 7.19 16.15
CA HIS A 24 6.69 6.50 15.58
C HIS A 24 7.01 5.01 15.54
N THR A 25 7.14 4.41 16.72
CA THR A 25 7.21 2.95 16.87
C THR A 25 5.91 2.39 16.29
N LEU A 26 5.96 1.99 15.02
CA LEU A 26 4.98 1.13 14.41
C LEU A 26 4.93 -0.10 15.34
N ASN A 27 3.89 -0.17 16.18
CA ASN A 27 3.65 -1.30 17.07
C ASN A 27 3.18 -2.46 16.20
N PHE A 28 4.15 -3.08 15.55
CA PHE A 28 3.91 -4.24 14.74
C PHE A 28 3.70 -5.42 15.67
N THR A 29 2.45 -5.83 15.83
CA THR A 29 2.16 -7.18 16.26
C THR A 29 2.67 -8.12 15.17
N ASP A 30 3.69 -8.93 15.50
CA ASP A 30 4.09 -10.07 14.68
C ASP A 30 2.93 -11.07 14.65
N SER A 31 2.01 -10.83 13.72
CA SER A 31 0.93 -11.76 13.39
C SER A 31 1.57 -13.05 12.91
N LYS A 32 1.56 -14.07 13.77
CA LYS A 32 1.87 -15.44 13.37
C LYS A 32 0.78 -15.89 12.42
N PHE A 33 1.16 -16.57 11.32
CA PHE A 33 0.22 -17.27 10.44
C PHE A 33 -0.66 -18.20 11.29
N ASN A 34 -1.89 -17.79 11.61
CA ASN A 34 -2.85 -18.65 12.28
C ASN A 34 -3.32 -19.72 11.28
N ASN A 35 -3.34 -20.97 11.76
CA ASN A 35 -3.25 -22.17 10.94
C ASN A 35 -4.60 -22.66 10.38
N HIS A 36 -5.43 -21.77 9.82
CA HIS A 36 -6.75 -22.16 9.30
C HIS A 36 -6.99 -21.66 7.87
N ASN A 37 -6.96 -22.60 6.90
CA ASN A 37 -7.57 -22.58 5.55
C ASN A 37 -7.40 -21.35 4.65
N THR A 38 -6.59 -20.36 5.01
CA THR A 38 -6.36 -19.18 4.17
C THR A 38 -5.35 -19.51 3.07
N THR A 39 -5.78 -19.38 1.82
CA THR A 39 -4.90 -19.60 0.66
C THR A 39 -3.83 -18.52 0.62
N LEU A 40 -2.55 -18.88 0.60
CA LEU A 40 -1.43 -17.93 0.52
C LEU A 40 -1.30 -17.25 -0.86
N GLU A 41 -2.05 -17.74 -1.84
CA GLU A 41 -2.19 -17.15 -3.17
C GLU A 41 -2.89 -15.79 -3.09
N THR A 42 -2.45 -14.85 -3.94
CA THR A 42 -3.15 -13.59 -4.11
C THR A 42 -4.47 -13.81 -4.83
N THR A 43 -5.58 -13.36 -4.24
CA THR A 43 -6.87 -13.29 -4.94
C THR A 43 -7.26 -11.85 -5.21
N ILE A 44 -8.02 -11.63 -6.29
CA ILE A 44 -8.33 -10.27 -6.76
C ILE A 44 -9.79 -10.20 -7.16
N GLN A 45 -10.50 -9.22 -6.59
CA GLN A 45 -11.86 -8.86 -6.96
C GLN A 45 -11.87 -7.42 -7.42
N CYS A 46 -12.32 -7.17 -8.65
CA CYS A 46 -12.43 -5.81 -9.19
C CYS A 46 -13.88 -5.48 -9.51
N VAL A 47 -14.30 -4.27 -9.15
CA VAL A 47 -15.66 -3.75 -9.39
C VAL A 47 -15.56 -2.45 -10.18
N GLY A 48 -16.40 -2.33 -11.22
CA GLY A 48 -16.49 -1.14 -12.06
C GLY A 48 -15.76 -1.23 -13.42
N SER A 49 -15.99 -0.21 -14.25
CA SER A 49 -15.39 -0.09 -15.59
C SER A 49 -13.90 0.27 -15.51
N LEU A 50 -13.13 0.13 -16.58
CA LEU A 50 -11.68 0.43 -16.59
C LEU A 50 -11.33 1.84 -16.09
N ASN A 51 -12.21 2.81 -16.34
CA ASN A 51 -12.04 4.20 -15.93
C ASN A 51 -12.65 4.52 -14.56
N ASN A 52 -13.31 3.54 -13.92
CA ASN A 52 -13.94 3.67 -12.61
C ASN A 52 -13.87 2.33 -11.82
N ARG A 53 -12.67 1.72 -11.77
CA ARG A 53 -12.42 0.41 -11.16
C ARG A 53 -11.80 0.53 -9.78
N SER A 54 -12.35 -0.17 -8.81
CA SER A 54 -11.67 -0.49 -7.55
C SER A 54 -11.31 -1.97 -7.55
N CYS A 55 -10.16 -2.33 -7.00
CA CYS A 55 -9.76 -3.74 -6.85
C CYS A 55 -9.37 -4.02 -5.40
N LEU A 56 -10.01 -5.04 -4.82
CA LEU A 56 -9.68 -5.64 -3.55
C LEU A 56 -8.73 -6.82 -3.80
N TYR A 57 -7.56 -6.78 -3.18
CA TYR A 57 -6.58 -7.86 -3.21
C TYR A 57 -6.53 -8.51 -1.84
N HIS A 58 -6.59 -9.84 -1.82
CA HIS A 58 -6.23 -10.60 -0.63
C HIS A 58 -4.84 -11.17 -0.80
N ASN A 59 -4.03 -11.13 0.26
CA ASN A 59 -2.63 -11.57 0.25
C ASN A 59 -1.81 -10.92 -0.87
N LEU A 60 -1.81 -9.58 -0.93
CA LEU A 60 -0.93 -8.85 -1.84
C LEU A 60 0.41 -8.63 -1.17
N TYR A 61 1.48 -8.90 -1.90
CA TYR A 61 2.84 -8.79 -1.37
C TYR A 61 3.49 -7.49 -1.79
N TYR A 62 4.42 -7.00 -0.98
CA TYR A 62 5.23 -5.83 -1.29
C TYR A 62 6.70 -6.13 -1.01
N VAL A 63 7.53 -5.93 -2.03
CA VAL A 63 8.96 -6.21 -2.00
C VAL A 63 9.67 -5.27 -2.97
N ASP A 64 10.84 -4.78 -2.58
CA ASP A 64 11.71 -3.92 -3.40
C ASP A 64 10.96 -2.75 -4.07
N GLY A 65 10.10 -2.07 -3.30
CA GLY A 65 9.38 -0.88 -3.74
C GLY A 65 8.13 -1.14 -4.60
N SER A 66 7.77 -2.41 -4.85
CA SER A 66 6.70 -2.79 -5.77
C SER A 66 5.73 -3.79 -5.16
N PHE A 67 4.46 -3.73 -5.59
CA PHE A 67 3.47 -4.74 -5.27
C PHE A 67 3.64 -5.98 -6.16
N MET A 68 3.41 -7.15 -5.58
CA MET A 68 3.55 -8.43 -6.23
C MET A 68 2.35 -9.34 -5.93
N VAL A 69 1.78 -9.87 -7.00
CA VAL A 69 0.76 -10.91 -7.02
C VAL A 69 1.48 -12.25 -7.10
N LEU A 70 1.20 -13.14 -6.16
CA LEU A 70 1.68 -14.52 -6.18
C LEU A 70 0.53 -15.43 -6.61
N ALA A 71 0.70 -16.17 -7.71
CA ALA A 71 -0.34 -17.01 -8.30
C ALA A 71 0.17 -18.43 -8.57
N VAL A 72 -0.74 -19.40 -8.62
CA VAL A 72 -0.42 -20.77 -9.08
C VAL A 72 -0.76 -20.91 -10.57
N LYS A 73 0.03 -21.68 -11.30
CA LYS A 73 -0.16 -21.96 -12.73
C LYS A 73 -1.56 -22.49 -12.99
N GLY A 74 -2.19 -22.03 -14.08
CA GLY A 74 -3.55 -22.42 -14.47
C GLY A 74 -4.66 -21.54 -13.90
N LYS A 75 -4.40 -20.73 -12.86
CA LYS A 75 -5.39 -19.73 -12.40
C LYS A 75 -5.46 -18.52 -13.34
N ARG A 76 -6.70 -18.20 -13.73
CA ARG A 76 -7.02 -16.96 -14.44
C ARG A 76 -7.27 -15.84 -13.43
N LEU A 77 -6.53 -14.75 -13.57
CA LEU A 77 -6.76 -13.52 -12.79
C LEU A 77 -7.55 -12.53 -13.66
N PRO A 78 -8.42 -11.69 -13.07
CA PRO A 78 -9.08 -10.63 -13.81
C PRO A 78 -8.06 -9.59 -14.29
N LEU A 79 -8.48 -8.64 -15.13
CA LEU A 79 -7.67 -7.46 -15.40
C LEU A 79 -7.62 -6.59 -14.13
N TYR A 80 -6.46 -6.51 -13.49
CA TYR A 80 -6.29 -5.90 -12.16
C TYR A 80 -5.43 -4.63 -12.16
N SER A 81 -5.25 -4.00 -13.32
CA SER A 81 -4.57 -2.71 -13.40
C SER A 81 -5.50 -1.59 -12.90
N VAL A 82 -4.98 -0.73 -12.03
CA VAL A 82 -5.75 0.31 -11.33
C VAL A 82 -4.92 1.58 -11.27
N ARG A 83 -5.53 2.74 -11.55
CA ARG A 83 -4.84 4.02 -11.32
C ARG A 83 -5.01 4.36 -9.85
N THR A 84 -3.92 4.78 -9.22
CA THR A 84 -3.86 5.04 -7.78
C THR A 84 -3.76 6.53 -7.48
N ASP A 85 -3.81 7.36 -8.52
CA ASP A 85 -3.65 8.81 -8.49
C ASP A 85 -4.44 9.43 -9.64
N ALA A 86 -5.07 10.60 -9.41
CA ALA A 86 -5.95 11.26 -10.36
C ALA A 86 -5.18 11.80 -11.56
N PHE A 87 -3.93 12.18 -11.32
CA PHE A 87 -3.06 12.88 -12.24
C PHE A 87 -2.15 11.90 -13.00
N VAL A 88 -1.96 10.68 -12.48
CA VAL A 88 -1.22 9.63 -13.19
C VAL A 88 -2.14 8.90 -14.16
N ARG A 89 -1.89 9.06 -15.47
CA ARG A 89 -2.68 8.41 -16.53
C ARG A 89 -2.41 6.91 -16.67
N THR A 90 -1.20 6.48 -16.33
CA THR A 90 -0.80 5.08 -16.44
C THR A 90 -1.30 4.28 -15.23
N PRO A 91 -2.11 3.22 -15.43
CA PRO A 91 -2.51 2.35 -14.34
C PRO A 91 -1.29 1.67 -13.70
N THR A 92 -1.31 1.55 -12.38
CA THR A 92 -0.37 0.71 -11.65
C THR A 92 -0.82 -0.74 -11.81
N THR A 93 0.11 -1.61 -12.22
CA THR A 93 -0.11 -3.05 -12.30
C THR A 93 0.90 -3.74 -11.39
N PRO A 94 0.45 -4.41 -10.32
CA PRO A 94 1.33 -5.26 -9.52
C PRO A 94 2.09 -6.27 -10.39
N ARG A 95 3.37 -6.48 -10.07
CA ARG A 95 4.19 -7.54 -10.69
C ARG A 95 3.57 -8.89 -10.40
N LYS A 96 3.82 -9.89 -11.24
CA LYS A 96 3.26 -11.23 -11.07
C LYS A 96 4.38 -12.26 -10.98
N LEU A 97 4.32 -13.13 -9.97
CA LEU A 97 5.15 -14.32 -9.85
C LEU A 97 4.23 -15.55 -9.84
N VAL A 98 4.56 -16.54 -10.67
CA VAL A 98 3.75 -17.74 -10.87
C VAL A 98 4.50 -18.97 -10.38
N PHE A 99 3.83 -19.79 -9.59
CA PHE A 99 4.34 -21.06 -9.06
C PHE A 99 3.70 -22.24 -9.78
N ASP A 100 4.44 -23.31 -9.99
CA ASP A 100 3.91 -24.52 -10.63
C ASP A 100 2.84 -25.24 -9.81
N SER A 101 2.92 -25.13 -8.48
CA SER A 101 1.98 -25.75 -7.55
C SER A 101 1.79 -24.90 -6.29
N TYR A 102 0.69 -25.13 -5.59
CA TYR A 102 0.44 -24.50 -4.29
C TYR A 102 1.49 -24.88 -3.25
N SER A 103 2.00 -26.12 -3.28
CA SER A 103 3.07 -26.58 -2.38
C SER A 103 4.36 -25.76 -2.55
N HIS A 104 4.75 -25.45 -3.81
CA HIS A 104 5.90 -24.57 -4.07
C HIS A 104 5.67 -23.14 -3.58
N LEU A 105 4.48 -22.58 -3.80
CA LEU A 105 4.09 -21.27 -3.29
C LEU A 105 4.16 -21.22 -1.76
N GLU A 106 3.57 -22.20 -1.09
CA GLU A 106 3.54 -22.28 0.37
C GLU A 106 4.95 -22.41 0.94
N LYS A 107 5.79 -23.28 0.36
CA LYS A 107 7.19 -23.43 0.74
C LYS A 107 7.94 -22.11 0.60
N PHE A 108 7.78 -21.41 -0.51
CA PHE A 108 8.41 -20.11 -0.74
C PHE A 108 8.00 -19.09 0.33
N ILE A 109 6.71 -18.98 0.63
CA ILE A 109 6.20 -18.00 1.60
C ILE A 109 6.63 -18.33 3.02
N ARG A 110 6.39 -19.57 3.46
CA ARG A 110 6.62 -19.97 4.86
C ARG A 110 8.09 -20.18 5.19
N ILE A 111 8.90 -20.63 4.24
CA ILE A 111 10.29 -20.99 4.50
C ILE A 111 11.23 -19.89 4.04
N SER A 112 11.08 -19.41 2.80
CA SER A 112 12.05 -18.51 2.16
C SER A 112 11.85 -17.06 2.55
N ILE A 113 10.63 -16.52 2.44
CA ILE A 113 10.43 -15.06 2.58
C ILE A 113 9.86 -14.61 3.93
N ARG A 114 9.01 -15.43 4.60
CA ARG A 114 8.39 -15.15 5.91
C ARG A 114 7.94 -13.68 6.05
N PRO A 115 6.95 -13.25 5.23
CA PRO A 115 6.61 -11.85 5.14
C PRO A 115 6.08 -11.32 6.47
N ARG A 116 6.34 -10.04 6.75
CA ARG A 116 5.61 -9.33 7.80
C ARG A 116 4.17 -9.13 7.32
N ILE A 117 3.21 -9.51 8.16
CA ILE A 117 1.79 -9.42 7.82
C ILE A 117 1.20 -8.12 8.37
N PHE A 118 0.52 -7.38 7.50
CA PHE A 118 -0.42 -6.33 7.84
C PHE A 118 -1.82 -6.92 7.79
N SER A 119 -2.37 -7.23 8.97
CA SER A 119 -3.76 -7.63 9.11
C SER A 119 -4.67 -6.41 9.01
N SER A 120 -5.95 -6.65 8.68
CA SER A 120 -6.98 -5.64 8.40
C SER A 120 -6.86 -4.95 7.03
N VAL A 121 -7.98 -4.37 6.59
CA VAL A 121 -8.09 -3.62 5.34
C VAL A 121 -7.07 -2.49 5.31
N THR A 122 -6.33 -2.41 4.21
CA THR A 122 -5.46 -1.29 3.89
C THR A 122 -5.97 -0.59 2.64
N LEU A 123 -6.13 0.74 2.67
CA LEU A 123 -6.42 1.53 1.48
C LEU A 123 -5.13 2.05 0.87
N TYR A 124 -4.93 1.79 -0.42
CA TYR A 124 -3.80 2.32 -1.16
C TYR A 124 -4.24 3.37 -2.19
N PHE A 125 -3.71 4.57 -2.00
CA PHE A 125 -3.85 5.68 -2.95
C PHE A 125 -2.67 6.65 -2.86
N SER A 126 -2.54 7.49 -3.88
CA SER A 126 -1.58 8.56 -4.00
C SER A 126 -2.34 9.84 -4.32
N GLN A 127 -1.82 10.95 -3.84
CA GLN A 127 -2.38 12.26 -4.11
C GLN A 127 -1.26 13.29 -4.19
N LEU A 128 -1.47 14.31 -5.00
CA LEU A 128 -0.58 15.46 -5.09
C LEU A 128 -1.00 16.55 -4.10
N TRP A 129 -0.09 17.48 -3.80
CA TRP A 129 -0.36 18.65 -2.94
C TRP A 129 -0.83 18.31 -1.53
N HIS A 130 -0.03 17.54 -0.79
CA HIS A 130 -0.34 17.10 0.56
C HIS A 130 -0.58 18.22 1.60
N TYR A 131 -0.26 19.46 1.26
CA TYR A 131 -0.49 20.65 2.06
C TYR A 131 -1.89 21.26 1.89
N ASN A 132 -2.68 20.77 0.94
CA ASN A 132 -4.02 21.27 0.65
C ASN A 132 -5.08 20.29 1.15
N ILE A 133 -5.94 20.76 2.05
CA ILE A 133 -7.01 19.94 2.65
C ILE A 133 -8.04 19.44 1.63
N GLY A 134 -8.34 20.25 0.62
CA GLY A 134 -9.27 19.89 -0.44
C GLY A 134 -8.75 18.69 -1.20
N HIS A 135 -7.48 18.70 -1.61
CA HIS A 135 -6.86 17.54 -2.28
C HIS A 135 -6.79 16.31 -1.35
N ALA A 136 -6.50 16.50 -0.06
CA ALA A 136 -6.54 15.39 0.89
C ALA A 136 -7.92 14.70 0.93
N ILE A 137 -8.99 15.49 0.99
CA ILE A 137 -10.37 14.99 1.08
C ILE A 137 -10.86 14.45 -0.26
N PHE A 138 -10.84 15.26 -1.32
CA PHE A 138 -11.50 14.94 -2.59
C PHE A 138 -10.67 14.02 -3.48
N ASP A 139 -9.34 14.17 -3.47
CA ASP A 139 -8.48 13.31 -4.30
C ASP A 139 -8.05 12.06 -3.52
N GLY A 140 -7.80 12.19 -2.22
CA GLY A 140 -7.41 11.08 -1.37
C GLY A 140 -8.61 10.30 -0.80
N LEU A 141 -9.21 10.85 0.26
CA LEU A 141 -10.15 10.10 1.11
C LEU A 141 -11.48 9.75 0.46
N TYR A 142 -12.10 10.67 -0.28
CA TYR A 142 -13.40 10.46 -0.90
C TYR A 142 -13.42 9.22 -1.80
N PRO A 143 -12.53 9.10 -2.80
CA PRO A 143 -12.51 7.92 -3.65
C PRO A 143 -12.11 6.65 -2.86
N ALA A 144 -11.25 6.81 -1.85
CA ALA A 144 -10.87 5.72 -0.95
C ALA A 144 -12.07 5.15 -0.18
N TYR A 145 -12.91 6.04 0.36
CA TYR A 145 -14.14 5.67 1.04
C TYR A 145 -15.17 5.05 0.08
N VAL A 146 -15.29 5.56 -1.14
CA VAL A 146 -16.14 4.96 -2.19
C VAL A 146 -15.70 3.53 -2.51
N ALA A 147 -14.39 3.24 -2.52
CA ALA A 147 -13.90 1.86 -2.70
C ALA A 147 -14.36 0.94 -1.57
N LEU A 148 -14.28 1.39 -0.30
CA LEU A 148 -14.80 0.63 0.84
C LEU A 148 -16.30 0.35 0.76
N ILE A 149 -17.09 1.27 0.21
CA ILE A 149 -18.53 1.05 -0.03
C ILE A 149 -18.75 -0.03 -1.09
N ARG A 150 -17.95 -0.02 -2.19
CA ARG A 150 -18.05 -1.04 -3.26
C ARG A 150 -17.77 -2.44 -2.75
N PHE A 151 -16.94 -2.56 -1.72
CA PHE A 151 -16.67 -3.81 -1.03
C PHE A 151 -17.37 -3.82 0.33
N SER A 152 -18.69 -3.63 0.36
CA SER A 152 -19.46 -3.70 1.62
C SER A 152 -19.23 -5.04 2.34
N PRO A 153 -19.12 -5.06 3.70
CA PRO A 153 -19.31 -3.94 4.63
C PRO A 153 -18.01 -3.23 5.05
N LYS A 154 -16.94 -3.23 4.24
CA LYS A 154 -15.61 -2.75 4.69
C LYS A 154 -15.60 -1.31 5.22
N HIS A 155 -16.47 -0.44 4.73
CA HIS A 155 -16.60 0.95 5.21
C HIS A 155 -17.06 1.09 6.68
N LEU A 156 -17.56 0.02 7.31
CA LEU A 156 -17.98 0.00 8.70
C LEU A 156 -16.86 -0.37 9.68
N HIS A 157 -15.66 -0.68 9.19
CA HIS A 157 -14.53 -1.11 10.00
C HIS A 157 -13.36 -0.13 9.89
N PRO A 158 -12.54 0.01 10.95
CA PRO A 158 -11.27 0.73 10.87
C PRO A 158 -10.37 0.15 9.77
N PHE A 159 -9.67 1.02 9.05
CA PHE A 159 -8.77 0.68 7.95
C PHE A 159 -7.45 1.43 8.05
N ARG A 160 -6.39 0.78 7.56
CA ARG A 160 -5.06 1.36 7.48
C ARG A 160 -4.97 2.18 6.19
N ILE A 161 -4.26 3.30 6.21
CA ILE A 161 -4.02 4.08 5.00
C ILE A 161 -2.56 3.90 4.58
N LEU A 162 -2.33 3.33 3.41
CA LEU A 162 -1.02 3.35 2.74
C LEU A 162 -1.03 4.47 1.70
N ALA A 163 -0.37 5.57 2.02
CA ALA A 163 -0.37 6.75 1.16
C ALA A 163 1.04 7.13 0.69
N GLY A 164 1.11 7.73 -0.49
CA GLY A 164 2.32 8.34 -1.06
C GLY A 164 2.79 9.60 -0.33
N LEU A 165 2.62 9.69 0.99
CA LEU A 165 3.06 10.84 1.79
C LEU A 165 4.59 10.89 1.80
N ASN A 166 5.16 11.97 1.28
CA ASN A 166 6.58 12.28 1.44
C ASN A 166 6.83 12.92 2.81
N ASP A 167 8.10 12.97 3.23
CA ASP A 167 8.49 13.67 4.46
C ASP A 167 8.24 15.18 4.27
N CYS A 168 7.11 15.69 4.75
CA CYS A 168 6.72 17.08 4.61
C CYS A 168 6.21 17.64 5.94
N ASN A 169 6.74 18.81 6.31
CA ASN A 169 6.54 19.39 7.65
C ASN A 169 5.13 19.97 7.86
N ASN A 170 4.40 20.30 6.80
CA ASN A 170 3.10 20.98 6.85
C ASN A 170 2.01 20.23 6.06
N CYS A 171 1.98 18.91 6.12
CA CYS A 171 1.06 18.11 5.32
C CYS A 171 -0.27 17.88 6.03
N TRP A 172 -1.29 18.61 5.59
CA TRP A 172 -2.65 18.49 6.08
C TRP A 172 -3.25 17.12 5.73
N SER A 173 -2.80 16.48 4.66
CA SER A 173 -3.23 15.11 4.32
C SER A 173 -2.97 14.12 5.46
N GLU A 174 -1.87 14.25 6.20
CA GLU A 174 -1.57 13.31 7.30
C GLU A 174 -2.56 13.48 8.47
N ASP A 175 -2.82 14.72 8.89
CA ASP A 175 -3.83 15.02 9.92
C ASP A 175 -5.22 14.53 9.48
N VAL A 176 -5.62 14.85 8.25
CA VAL A 176 -6.88 14.39 7.67
C VAL A 176 -6.96 12.87 7.67
N TYR A 177 -5.99 12.15 7.10
CA TYR A 177 -6.03 10.68 7.01
C TYR A 177 -6.06 10.01 8.38
N SER A 178 -5.34 10.58 9.36
CA SER A 178 -5.27 10.02 10.71
C SER A 178 -6.63 10.04 11.43
N ARG A 179 -7.49 11.01 11.08
CA ARG A 179 -8.85 11.13 11.64
C ARG A 179 -9.85 10.13 11.04
N PHE A 180 -9.60 9.62 9.84
CA PHE A 180 -10.56 8.77 9.10
C PHE A 180 -10.19 7.29 9.04
N GLY A 181 -8.89 6.94 8.99
CA GLY A 181 -8.49 5.53 8.91
C GLY A 181 -8.92 4.71 10.12
N GLY A 182 -8.80 5.26 11.32
CA GLY A 182 -9.04 4.51 12.56
C GLY A 182 -7.95 3.46 12.88
N LEU A 183 -7.04 3.17 11.93
CA LEU A 183 -5.77 2.49 12.15
C LEU A 183 -4.60 3.42 11.76
N GLU A 184 -3.38 2.87 11.71
CA GLU A 184 -2.16 3.61 11.37
C GLU A 184 -2.11 4.12 9.92
N ILE A 185 -1.30 5.15 9.68
CA ILE A 185 -0.89 5.56 8.34
C ILE A 185 0.48 4.96 8.04
N LEU A 186 0.55 4.13 7.00
CA LEU A 186 1.81 3.72 6.42
C LEU A 186 2.23 4.70 5.34
N LYS A 187 3.37 5.36 5.55
CA LYS A 187 3.99 6.18 4.51
C LYS A 187 4.71 5.28 3.52
N ARG A 188 4.40 5.40 2.23
CA ARG A 188 5.09 4.63 1.17
C ARG A 188 6.61 4.88 1.19
N SER A 189 7.04 6.09 1.54
CA SER A 189 8.46 6.43 1.72
C SER A 189 9.14 5.57 2.78
N VAL A 190 8.44 5.23 3.86
CA VAL A 190 8.95 4.36 4.92
C VAL A 190 9.06 2.93 4.41
N LEU A 191 8.04 2.39 3.74
CA LEU A 191 8.11 1.05 3.11
C LEU A 191 9.25 0.96 2.08
N ASN A 192 9.48 2.00 1.28
CA ASN A 192 10.57 2.07 0.30
C ASN A 192 11.97 2.11 0.95
N LYS A 193 12.09 2.65 2.17
CA LYS A 193 13.36 2.74 2.92
C LYS A 193 13.67 1.47 3.71
N MET A 194 12.74 0.51 3.79
CA MET A 194 12.99 -0.76 4.48
C MET A 194 14.04 -1.60 3.76
N PRO A 195 14.72 -2.53 4.47
CA PRO A 195 15.77 -3.35 3.87
C PRO A 195 15.29 -4.04 2.59
N ARG A 196 16.14 -4.03 1.56
CA ARG A 196 15.94 -4.84 0.35
C ARG A 196 15.74 -6.30 0.78
N GLU A 197 14.95 -7.04 0.01
CA GLU A 197 14.59 -8.44 0.30
C GLU A 197 13.62 -8.66 1.48
N LYS A 198 13.20 -7.62 2.22
CA LYS A 198 12.14 -7.77 3.21
C LYS A 198 10.77 -7.76 2.55
N TRP A 199 10.00 -8.82 2.78
CA TRP A 199 8.65 -8.97 2.25
C TRP A 199 7.60 -8.50 3.26
N PHE A 200 6.56 -7.85 2.74
CA PHE A 200 5.35 -7.52 3.48
C PHE A 200 4.16 -8.15 2.77
N MET A 201 3.18 -8.60 3.54
CA MET A 201 1.93 -9.14 3.04
C MET A 201 0.79 -8.32 3.61
N PHE A 202 -0.03 -7.76 2.73
CA PHE A 202 -1.30 -7.16 3.10
C PHE A 202 -2.37 -8.24 2.97
N GLU A 203 -2.97 -8.62 4.10
CA GLU A 203 -4.03 -9.62 4.11
C GLU A 203 -5.21 -9.15 3.26
N GLU A 204 -5.58 -7.88 3.39
CA GLU A 204 -6.56 -7.20 2.55
C GLU A 204 -6.04 -5.80 2.18
N ILE A 205 -6.00 -5.50 0.88
CA ILE A 205 -5.66 -4.15 0.39
C ILE A 205 -6.54 -3.75 -0.78
N ASP A 206 -7.17 -2.59 -0.65
CA ASP A 206 -7.99 -1.97 -1.68
C ASP A 206 -7.19 -0.93 -2.44
N PHE A 207 -7.10 -1.11 -3.75
CA PHE A 207 -6.57 -0.09 -4.64
C PHE A 207 -7.72 0.77 -5.13
N VAL A 208 -7.55 2.05 -4.90
CA VAL A 208 -8.58 3.05 -5.11
C VAL A 208 -8.33 3.75 -6.43
N LEU A 209 -9.36 3.83 -7.27
CA LEU A 209 -9.38 4.76 -8.38
C LEU A 209 -10.09 6.06 -8.01
N LEU A 210 -9.40 7.15 -8.34
CA LEU A 210 -9.85 8.52 -8.22
C LEU A 210 -10.93 8.85 -9.27
N LEU A 211 -12.13 9.14 -8.78
CA LEU A 211 -13.26 9.66 -9.55
C LEU A 211 -13.06 11.15 -9.84
N LEU A 212 -12.24 11.49 -10.83
CA LEU A 212 -12.28 12.82 -11.44
C LEU A 212 -12.46 12.67 -12.95
N LYS A 213 -13.71 12.49 -13.36
CA LYS A 213 -14.14 12.92 -14.69
C LYS A 213 -14.88 14.23 -14.47
N LEU A 214 -14.13 15.33 -14.43
CA LEU A 214 -14.70 16.64 -14.74
C LEU A 214 -14.81 16.63 -16.27
N GLU A 215 -16.02 16.34 -16.76
CA GLU A 215 -16.36 16.56 -18.17
C GLU A 215 -16.44 18.05 -18.47
#